data_AF-A0A3D4IHA1-F1
#
_entry.id   AF-A0A3D4IHA1-F1
#
_cell.length_a   1.000
_cell.length_b   1.000
_cell.length_c   1.000
_cell.angle_alpha   90.00
_cell.angle_beta   90.00
_cell.angle_gamma   90.00
#
_symmetry.space_group_name_H-M   'P 1'
#
loop_
_entity.id
_entity.type
_entity.pdbx_description
1 polymer ?
#
loop_
_entity_poly.entity_id
_entity_poly.type
_entity_poly.pdbx_seq_one_letter_code
_entity_poly.pdbx_strand_id
1 'polypeptide(L)'
;MTENAVLFSLVLGLGIGLLSAITSFWFIRRGIGQDIKRFLTLVLGSMALRFIGVSVMAVLIVMLLPVRKEIFIPAMLLSLLAGIAFDTYRLYSKAKNRIE
;
A
#
# COMPACT_ATOMS: atom_id res chain seq x y z
N MET A 1 -18.29 8.50 23.14
CA MET A 1 -18.52 8.66 21.67
C MET A 1 -17.24 8.95 20.88
N THR A 2 -16.24 9.63 21.46
CA THR A 2 -14.98 9.99 20.77
C THR A 2 -14.03 8.82 20.55
N GLU A 3 -13.93 7.87 21.48
CA GLU A 3 -13.02 6.70 21.38
C GLU A 3 -13.36 5.75 20.23
N ASN A 4 -14.65 5.45 20.02
CA ASN A 4 -15.08 4.57 18.93
C ASN A 4 -14.76 5.17 17.55
N ALA A 5 -14.85 6.50 17.41
CA ALA A 5 -14.50 7.19 16.16
C ALA A 5 -12.99 7.18 15.88
N VAL A 6 -12.16 7.22 16.95
CA VAL A 6 -10.70 7.09 16.85
C VAL A 6 -10.31 5.69 16.40
N LEU A 7 -10.83 4.65 17.08
CA LEU A 7 -10.57 3.25 16.72
C LEU A 7 -11.06 2.93 15.30
N PHE A 8 -12.27 3.37 14.94
CA PHE A 8 -12.83 3.17 13.61
C PHE A 8 -11.95 3.82 12.53
N SER A 9 -11.52 5.08 12.73
CA SER A 9 -10.65 5.79 11.77
C SER A 9 -9.27 5.12 11.63
N LEU A 10 -8.73 4.61 12.74
CA LEU A 10 -7.43 3.95 12.76
C LEU A 10 -7.49 2.59 12.04
N VAL A 11 -8.50 1.78 12.32
CA VAL A 11 -8.71 0.48 11.66
C VAL A 11 -8.97 0.65 10.17
N LEU A 12 -9.76 1.65 9.77
CA LEU A 12 -9.99 1.96 8.36
C LEU A 12 -8.71 2.36 7.64
N GLY A 13 -7.92 3.27 8.23
CA GLY A 13 -6.65 3.72 7.65
C GLY A 13 -5.67 2.57 7.47
N LEU A 14 -5.46 1.77 8.53
CA LEU A 14 -4.59 0.59 8.50
C LEU A 14 -5.10 -0.47 7.52
N GLY A 15 -6.41 -0.72 7.49
CA GLY A 15 -7.02 -1.73 6.63
C GLY A 15 -6.82 -1.43 5.15
N ILE A 16 -7.01 -0.17 4.75
CA ILE A 16 -6.81 0.26 3.35
C ILE A 16 -5.33 0.16 2.97
N GLY A 17 -4.42 0.62 3.83
CA GLY A 17 -2.99 0.51 3.56
C GLY A 17 -2.52 -0.94 3.48
N LEU A 18 -2.99 -1.82 4.38
CA LEU A 18 -2.71 -3.26 4.34
C LEU A 18 -3.26 -3.94 3.09
N LEU A 19 -4.49 -3.65 2.70
CA LEU A 19 -5.09 -4.18 1.46
C LEU A 19 -4.29 -3.72 0.23
N SER A 20 -3.80 -2.48 0.23
CA SER A 20 -2.93 -1.97 -0.82
C SER A 20 -1.60 -2.72 -0.87
N ALA A 21 -1.00 -3.04 0.29
CA ALA A 21 0.24 -3.79 0.38
C ALA A 21 0.07 -5.25 -0.05
N ILE A 22 -1.00 -5.93 0.37
CA ILE A 22 -1.31 -7.32 -0.02
C ILE A 22 -1.51 -7.43 -1.53
N THR A 23 -2.23 -6.47 -2.12
CA THR A 23 -2.41 -6.46 -3.57
C THR A 23 -1.08 -6.21 -4.28
N SER A 24 -0.20 -5.34 -3.76
CA SER A 24 1.17 -5.15 -4.30
C SER A 24 1.99 -6.41 -4.26
N PHE A 25 1.96 -7.10 -3.13
CA PHE A 25 2.61 -8.37 -2.95
C PHE A 25 2.17 -9.41 -4.01
N TRP A 26 0.87 -9.51 -4.29
CA TRP A 26 0.33 -10.42 -5.29
C TRP A 26 0.81 -10.10 -6.72
N PHE A 27 0.86 -8.82 -7.07
CA PHE A 27 1.35 -8.37 -8.38
C PHE A 27 2.85 -8.65 -8.54
N ILE A 28 3.64 -8.32 -7.53
CA ILE A 28 5.07 -8.60 -7.51
C ILE A 28 5.32 -10.10 -7.63
N ARG A 29 4.59 -10.93 -6.88
CA ARG A 29 4.71 -12.39 -6.93
C ARG A 29 4.48 -12.95 -8.34
N ARG A 30 3.49 -12.42 -9.08
CA ARG A 30 3.22 -12.83 -10.47
C ARG A 30 4.25 -12.29 -11.47
N GLY A 31 4.78 -11.09 -11.24
CA GLY A 31 5.72 -10.43 -12.17
C GLY A 31 7.14 -11.00 -12.16
N ILE A 32 7.55 -11.70 -11.10
CA ILE A 32 8.95 -12.18 -10.90
C ILE A 32 9.43 -13.19 -11.97
N GLY A 33 8.54 -13.72 -12.81
CA GLY A 33 8.91 -14.60 -13.93
C GLY A 33 9.26 -13.88 -15.25
N GLN A 34 9.09 -12.56 -15.36
CA GLN A 34 9.29 -11.81 -16.61
C GLN A 34 10.63 -11.06 -16.63
N ASP A 35 11.09 -10.66 -17.83
CA ASP A 35 12.28 -9.83 -18.03
C ASP A 35 12.35 -8.66 -17.05
N ILE A 36 13.51 -8.44 -16.43
CA ILE A 36 13.75 -7.39 -15.40
C ILE A 36 13.24 -6.01 -15.84
N LYS A 37 13.40 -5.64 -17.12
CA LYS A 37 12.93 -4.35 -17.65
C LYS A 37 11.40 -4.26 -17.71
N ARG A 38 10.73 -5.34 -18.12
CA ARG A 38 9.25 -5.43 -18.14
C ARG A 38 8.69 -5.49 -16.72
N PHE A 39 9.37 -6.22 -15.83
CA PHE A 39 9.05 -6.30 -14.41
C PHE A 39 9.10 -4.93 -13.74
N LEU A 40 10.18 -4.16 -13.92
CA LEU A 40 10.31 -2.83 -13.30
C LEU A 40 9.21 -1.87 -13.78
N THR A 41 8.91 -1.89 -15.09
CA THR A 41 7.85 -1.05 -15.69
C THR A 41 6.46 -1.43 -15.17
N LEU A 42 6.18 -2.72 -15.05
CA LEU A 42 4.92 -3.23 -14.47
C LEU A 42 4.79 -2.86 -12.99
N VAL A 43 5.87 -2.97 -12.22
CA VAL A 43 5.88 -2.60 -10.80
C VAL A 43 5.64 -1.10 -10.64
N LEU A 44 6.41 -0.24 -11.32
CA LEU A 44 6.25 1.22 -11.25
C LEU A 44 4.87 1.67 -11.73
N GLY A 45 4.39 1.12 -12.84
CA GLY A 45 3.04 1.40 -13.34
C GLY A 45 1.95 0.98 -12.34
N SER A 46 2.08 -0.21 -11.74
CA SER A 46 1.12 -0.69 -10.74
C SER A 46 1.16 0.13 -9.44
N MET A 47 2.33 0.59 -9.03
CA MET A 47 2.50 1.48 -7.87
C MET A 47 1.85 2.83 -8.12
N ALA A 48 2.05 3.43 -9.29
CA ALA A 48 1.42 4.69 -9.66
C ALA A 48 -0.12 4.56 -9.68
N LEU A 49 -0.64 3.50 -10.31
CA LEU A 49 -2.08 3.25 -10.37
C LEU A 49 -2.68 3.03 -8.96
N ARG A 50 -1.98 2.30 -8.09
CA ARG A 50 -2.38 2.12 -6.69
C ARG A 50 -2.34 3.41 -5.91
N PHE A 51 -1.30 4.23 -6.09
CA PHE A 51 -1.19 5.49 -5.38
C PHE A 51 -2.39 6.38 -5.72
N ILE A 52 -2.72 6.51 -7.01
CA ILE A 52 -3.91 7.23 -7.47
C ILE A 52 -5.19 6.62 -6.88
N GLY A 53 -5.35 5.29 -6.96
CA GLY A 53 -6.53 4.60 -6.43
C GLY A 53 -6.73 4.77 -4.92
N VAL A 54 -5.65 4.66 -4.15
CA VAL A 54 -5.65 4.87 -2.69
C VAL A 54 -5.93 6.33 -2.36
N SER A 55 -5.34 7.28 -3.10
CA SER A 55 -5.64 8.72 -2.91
C SER A 55 -7.11 9.03 -3.17
N VAL A 56 -7.69 8.52 -4.26
CA VAL A 56 -9.11 8.73 -4.58
C VAL A 56 -10.00 8.10 -3.50
N MET A 57 -9.70 6.87 -3.06
CA MET A 57 -10.45 6.24 -1.97
C MET A 57 -10.32 6.98 -0.64
N ALA A 58 -9.12 7.47 -0.31
CA ALA A 58 -8.89 8.26 0.90
C ALA A 58 -9.75 9.53 0.89
N VAL A 59 -9.82 10.24 -0.24
CA VAL A 59 -10.66 11.42 -0.40
C VAL A 59 -12.14 11.08 -0.26
N LEU A 60 -12.61 10.02 -0.92
CA LEU A 60 -14.01 9.58 -0.84
C LEU A 60 -14.40 9.19 0.59
N ILE A 61 -13.56 8.46 1.30
CA ILE A 61 -13.80 8.05 2.69
C ILE A 61 -13.83 9.25 3.62
N VAL A 62 -12.91 10.19 3.43
CA VAL A 62 -12.87 11.44 4.21
C VAL A 62 -14.08 12.34 3.94
N MET A 63 -14.67 12.28 2.74
CA MET A 63 -15.87 13.04 2.38
C MET A 63 -17.18 12.36 2.82
N LEU A 64 -17.25 11.02 2.74
CA LEU A 64 -18.51 10.27 2.90
C LEU A 64 -18.67 9.67 4.30
N LEU A 65 -17.59 9.43 5.03
CA LEU A 65 -17.63 8.79 6.34
C LEU A 65 -17.21 9.78 7.45
N PRO A 66 -17.80 9.67 8.65
CA PRO A 66 -17.41 10.49 9.80
C PRO A 66 -16.09 9.97 10.40
N VAL A 67 -14.99 10.12 9.66
CA VAL A 67 -13.63 9.75 10.07
C VAL A 67 -12.81 10.97 10.51
N ARG A 68 -11.96 10.76 11.53
CA ARG A 68 -11.00 11.76 11.99
C ARG A 68 -9.78 11.74 11.07
N LYS A 69 -9.69 12.74 10.18
CA LYS A 69 -8.62 12.88 9.17
C LYS A 69 -7.21 12.84 9.79
N GLU A 70 -7.07 13.45 10.97
CA GLU A 70 -5.83 13.50 11.76
C GLU A 70 -5.28 12.13 12.18
N ILE A 71 -6.15 11.12 12.27
CA ILE A 71 -5.76 9.74 12.66
C ILE A 71 -5.75 8.84 11.43
N PHE A 72 -6.77 8.98 10.57
CA PHE A 72 -6.93 8.18 9.37
C PHE A 72 -5.76 8.35 8.39
N ILE A 73 -5.39 9.59 8.07
CA ILE A 73 -4.36 9.86 7.05
C ILE A 73 -2.99 9.32 7.51
N PRO A 74 -2.51 9.60 8.74
CA PRO A 74 -1.25 9.03 9.20
C PRO A 74 -1.27 7.51 9.29
N ALA A 75 -2.35 6.89 9.77
CA ALA A 75 -2.46 5.44 9.86
C ALA A 75 -2.43 4.77 8.47
N MET A 76 -3.11 5.36 7.49
CA MET A 76 -3.07 4.93 6.10
C MET A 76 -1.68 5.09 5.49
N LEU A 77 -1.03 6.24 5.68
CA LEU A 77 0.32 6.47 5.17
C LEU A 77 1.36 5.54 5.79
N LEU A 78 1.31 5.32 7.11
CA LEU A 78 2.23 4.43 7.82
C LEU A 78 2.11 2.99 7.31
N SER A 79 0.90 2.47 7.17
CA SER A 79 0.67 1.12 6.65
C SER A 79 1.09 0.98 5.19
N LEU A 80 0.86 2.01 4.37
CA LEU A 80 1.30 2.03 2.97
C LEU A 80 2.83 2.06 2.85
N LEU A 81 3.51 2.91 3.62
CA LEU A 81 4.97 2.99 3.67
C LEU A 81 5.59 1.70 4.19
N ALA A 82 5.00 1.09 5.23
CA ALA A 82 5.43 -0.20 5.74
C ALA A 82 5.30 -1.30 4.67
N GLY A 83 4.20 -1.31 3.91
CA GLY A 83 4.01 -2.20 2.78
C GLY A 83 5.07 -2.03 1.69
N ILE A 84 5.35 -0.78 1.29
CA ILE A 84 6.38 -0.47 0.29
C ILE A 84 7.77 -0.88 0.79
N ALA A 85 8.11 -0.58 2.04
CA ALA A 85 9.37 -0.97 2.64
C ALA A 85 9.55 -2.49 2.64
N PHE A 86 8.50 -3.23 3.00
CA PHE A 86 8.49 -4.70 2.97
C PHE A 86 8.66 -5.26 1.56
N ASP A 87 7.91 -4.74 0.58
CA ASP A 87 8.02 -5.15 -0.82
C ASP A 87 9.41 -4.86 -1.39
N THR A 88 9.96 -3.68 -1.10
CA THR A 88 11.30 -3.26 -1.55
C THR A 88 12.39 -4.14 -0.93
N TYR A 89 12.33 -4.40 0.37
CA TYR A 89 13.25 -5.31 1.06
C TYR A 89 13.21 -6.71 0.46
N ARG A 90 12.01 -7.23 0.16
CA ARG A 90 11.83 -8.56 -0.43
C ARG A 90 12.38 -8.63 -1.85
N LEU A 91 12.16 -7.59 -2.65
CA LEU A 91 12.72 -7.50 -4.00
C LEU A 91 14.24 -7.44 -3.98
N TYR A 92 14.81 -6.66 -3.08
CA TYR A 92 16.24 -6.59 -2.85
C TYR A 92 16.83 -7.95 -2.44
N SER A 93 16.23 -8.62 -1.45
CA SER A 93 16.68 -9.94 -1.00
C SER A 93 16.62 -10.98 -2.12
N LYS A 94 15.58 -10.97 -2.96
CA LYS A 94 15.48 -11.85 -4.12
C LYS A 94 16.49 -11.53 -5.23
N ALA A 95 16.78 -10.26 -5.47
CA ALA A 95 17.79 -9.85 -6.43
C ALA A 95 19.19 -10.27 -5.95
N LYS A 96 19.48 -10.10 -4.66
CA LYS A 96 20.74 -10.53 -4.03
C LYS A 96 20.98 -12.04 -4.20
N ASN A 97 19.98 -12.87 -3.89
CA ASN A 97 20.07 -14.33 -4.01
C ASN A 97 20.20 -14.86 -5.46
N ARG A 98 20.13 -14.00 -6.48
CA ARG A 98 20.40 -14.37 -7.89
C ARG A 98 21.80 -13.99 -8.36
N ILE A 99 22.53 -13.19 -7.57
CA ILE A 99 23.90 -12.74 -7.87
C ILE A 99 24.93 -13.64 -7.18
N GLU A 100 24.58 -14.21 -6.01
CA GLU A 100 25.29 -15.31 -5.34
C GLU A 100 24.94 -16.67 -5.96
#